data_AF-A0A958TIV2-F1
#
_entry.id   AF-A0A958TIV2-F1
#
_cell.length_a   1.000
_cell.length_b   1.000
_cell.length_c   1.000
_cell.angle_alpha   90.00
_cell.angle_beta   90.00
_cell.angle_gamma   90.00
#
_symmetry.space_group_name_H-M   'P 1'
#
loop_
_entity.id
_entity.type
_entity.pdbx_description
1 polymer ?
#
loop_
_entity_poly.entity_id
_entity_poly.type
_entity_poly.pdbx_seq_one_letter_code
_entity_poly.pdbx_strand_id
1 'polypeptide(L)'
;MRIIKLDAIDSTNSYLKQLSAIEVVEDGTVVVANFQTQGRCQMGTQWRAQEAKNLTFSVFKEVSFLDIQQHHYISIAVSLAIFKALQRFQIKK
;
A
#
# COMPACT_ATOMS: atom_id res chain seq x y z
N MET A 1 14.66 1.80 5.07
CA MET A 1 13.52 1.02 4.54
C MET A 1 13.15 -0.11 5.48
N ARG A 2 12.20 0.16 6.38
CA ARG A 2 11.62 -0.81 7.31
C ARG A 2 10.50 -1.59 6.63
N ILE A 3 10.50 -2.93 6.75
CA ILE A 3 9.41 -3.80 6.25
C ILE A 3 8.79 -4.57 7.42
N ILE A 4 7.50 -4.36 7.65
CA ILE A 4 6.69 -5.05 8.64
C ILE A 4 5.90 -6.14 7.91
N LYS A 5 6.16 -7.41 8.25
CA LYS A 5 5.47 -8.57 7.69
C LYS A 5 4.43 -9.09 8.67
N LEU A 6 3.21 -9.27 8.23
CA LEU A 6 2.09 -9.80 9.00
C LEU A 6 1.51 -11.02 8.27
N ASP A 7 1.09 -12.04 9.02
CA ASP A 7 0.44 -13.20 8.40
C ASP A 7 -0.98 -12.84 7.93
N ALA A 8 -1.82 -12.35 8.86
CA ALA A 8 -3.15 -11.85 8.58
C ALA A 8 -3.42 -10.54 9.31
N ILE A 9 -4.16 -9.63 8.68
CA ILE A 9 -4.58 -8.35 9.26
C ILE A 9 -5.95 -7.95 8.70
N ASP A 10 -6.61 -6.96 9.30
CA ASP A 10 -7.81 -6.37 8.71
C ASP A 10 -7.45 -5.63 7.41
N SER A 11 -6.55 -4.63 7.50
CA SER A 11 -6.02 -3.91 6.36
C SER A 11 -4.64 -3.34 6.60
N THR A 12 -3.71 -3.59 5.67
CA THR A 12 -2.35 -3.04 5.73
C THR A 12 -2.36 -1.51 5.76
N ASN A 13 -3.30 -0.87 5.06
CA ASN A 13 -3.44 0.58 5.04
C ASN A 13 -4.02 1.13 6.36
N SER A 14 -5.00 0.43 6.94
CA SER A 14 -5.55 0.79 8.26
C SER A 14 -4.47 0.69 9.34
N TYR A 15 -3.75 -0.43 9.34
CA TYR A 15 -2.64 -0.67 10.27
C TYR A 15 -1.57 0.42 10.17
N LEU A 16 -1.13 0.74 8.95
CA LEU A 16 -0.09 1.75 8.76
C LEU A 16 -0.54 3.16 9.16
N LYS A 17 -1.82 3.50 8.93
CA LYS A 17 -2.41 4.76 9.39
C LYS A 17 -2.49 4.84 10.92
N GLN A 18 -2.79 3.74 11.59
CA GLN A 18 -2.78 3.67 13.06
C GLN A 18 -1.35 3.79 13.59
N LEU A 19 -0.39 3.09 12.98
CA LEU A 19 1.02 3.15 13.34
C LEU A 19 1.55 4.59 13.26
N SER A 20 1.24 5.32 12.19
CA SER A 20 1.66 6.71 12.04
C SER A 20 1.00 7.69 13.01
N ALA A 21 -0.05 7.27 13.73
CA ALA A 21 -0.70 8.07 14.76
C ALA A 21 -0.11 7.85 16.16
N ILE A 22 0.56 6.71 16.39
CA ILE A 22 1.12 6.33 17.70
C ILE A 22 2.63 6.47 17.78
N GLU A 23 3.35 6.38 16.66
CA GLU A 23 4.80 6.53 16.60
C GLU A 23 5.26 7.29 15.35
N VAL A 24 6.51 7.76 15.39
CA VAL A 24 7.16 8.32 14.21
C VAL A 24 7.50 7.17 13.26
N VAL A 25 6.92 7.20 12.06
CA VAL A 25 7.14 6.20 11.02
C VAL A 25 8.15 6.71 10.00
N GLU A 26 9.19 5.93 9.73
CA GLU A 26 10.20 6.25 8.72
C GLU A 26 9.56 6.32 7.32
N ASP A 27 9.91 7.34 6.54
CA ASP A 27 9.51 7.43 5.13
C ASP A 27 9.94 6.18 4.35
N GLY A 28 9.02 5.61 3.58
CA GLY A 28 9.24 4.34 2.88
C GLY A 28 9.06 3.10 3.74
N THR A 29 8.51 3.20 4.97
CA THR A 29 8.08 2.01 5.73
C THR A 29 7.01 1.25 4.96
N VAL A 30 7.17 -0.07 4.84
CA VAL A 30 6.24 -0.96 4.13
C VAL A 30 5.58 -1.91 5.12
N VAL A 31 4.27 -2.06 5.02
CA VAL A 31 3.50 -3.11 5.70
C VAL A 31 2.97 -4.07 4.64
N VAL A 32 3.27 -5.36 4.78
CA VAL A 32 2.81 -6.42 3.88
C VAL A 32 2.06 -7.48 4.68
N ALA A 33 0.98 -8.00 4.10
CA ALA A 33 0.20 -9.09 4.69
C ALA A 33 -0.02 -10.22 3.68
N ASN A 34 0.02 -11.48 4.14
CA ASN A 34 -0.32 -12.64 3.30
C ASN A 34 -1.84 -12.74 3.07
N PHE A 35 -2.63 -12.23 4.03
CA PHE A 35 -4.08 -12.17 3.95
C PHE A 35 -4.66 -10.91 4.60
N GLN A 36 -5.65 -10.29 3.95
CA GLN A 36 -6.43 -9.18 4.50
C GLN A 36 -7.88 -9.61 4.69
N THR A 37 -8.36 -9.64 5.94
CA THR A 37 -9.73 -10.07 6.27
C THR A 37 -10.78 -9.00 5.93
N GLN A 38 -10.39 -7.73 6.00
CA GLN A 38 -11.25 -6.58 5.72
C GLN A 38 -10.51 -5.58 4.82
N GLY A 39 -9.94 -6.09 3.73
CA GLY A 39 -9.26 -5.27 2.74
C GLY A 39 -10.15 -4.12 2.27
N ARG A 40 -9.59 -2.92 2.17
CA ARG A 40 -10.34 -1.69 1.83
C ARG A 40 -9.92 -1.16 0.47
N CYS A 41 -10.92 -0.78 -0.31
CA CYS A 41 -10.78 -0.05 -1.56
C CYS A 41 -11.34 1.37 -1.41
N GLN A 42 -11.35 2.12 -2.52
CA GLN A 42 -11.97 3.44 -2.57
C GLN A 42 -13.48 3.38 -2.34
N MET A 43 -14.04 4.50 -1.86
CA MET A 43 -15.49 4.70 -1.70
C MET A 43 -16.19 3.61 -0.86
N GLY A 44 -15.48 3.06 0.14
CA GLY A 44 -16.04 2.06 1.05
C GLY A 44 -16.16 0.65 0.47
N THR A 45 -15.67 0.42 -0.74
CA THR A 45 -15.67 -0.91 -1.35
C THR A 45 -14.65 -1.84 -0.66
N GLN A 46 -14.89 -3.15 -0.73
CA GLN A 46 -14.03 -4.16 -0.12
C GLN A 46 -13.04 -4.73 -1.13
N TRP A 47 -11.77 -4.85 -0.71
CA TRP A 47 -10.76 -5.63 -1.41
C TRP A 47 -10.82 -7.07 -0.91
N ARG A 48 -11.19 -8.01 -1.80
CA ARG A 48 -11.23 -9.44 -1.51
C ARG A 48 -10.12 -10.14 -2.27
N ALA A 49 -9.25 -10.82 -1.54
CA ALA A 49 -8.12 -11.54 -2.09
C ALA A 49 -8.11 -12.96 -1.52
N GLN A 50 -7.75 -13.94 -2.35
CA GLN A 50 -7.38 -15.26 -1.86
C GLN A 50 -6.02 -15.15 -1.15
N GLU A 51 -5.89 -15.88 -0.04
CA GLU A 51 -4.66 -15.97 0.73
C GLU A 51 -3.49 -16.43 -0.16
N ALA A 52 -2.35 -15.75 -0.01
CA ALA A 52 -1.11 -16.02 -0.75
C ALA A 52 -1.21 -15.98 -2.29
N LYS A 53 -2.33 -15.50 -2.86
CA LYS A 53 -2.54 -15.35 -4.31
C LYS A 53 -2.39 -13.91 -4.79
N ASN A 54 -2.03 -12.99 -3.89
CA ASN A 54 -1.91 -11.56 -4.15
C ASN A 54 -0.73 -10.98 -3.40
N LEU A 55 -0.16 -9.89 -3.92
CA LEU A 55 0.81 -9.07 -3.21
C LEU A 55 0.09 -7.87 -2.59
N THR A 56 -0.30 -7.99 -1.32
CA THR A 56 -1.02 -6.96 -0.57
C THR A 56 -0.10 -6.21 0.38
N PHE A 57 0.12 -4.92 0.12
CA PHE A 57 1.00 -4.08 0.93
C PHE A 57 0.57 -2.62 0.93
N SER A 58 1.10 -1.84 1.87
CA SER A 58 0.95 -0.39 1.96
C SER A 58 2.30 0.24 2.31
N VAL A 59 2.58 1.41 1.73
CA VAL A 59 3.85 2.13 1.91
C VAL A 59 3.57 3.49 2.52
N PHE A 60 4.30 3.84 3.57
CA PHE A 60 4.23 5.16 4.17
C PHE A 60 5.07 6.11 3.34
N LYS A 61 4.49 7.23 2.93
CA LYS A 61 5.20 8.24 2.16
C LYS A 61 4.91 9.63 2.70
N GLU A 62 5.98 10.33 3.06
CA GLU A 62 5.99 11.75 3.34
C GLU A 62 5.79 12.51 2.02
N VAL A 63 4.78 13.37 1.96
CA VAL A 63 4.35 14.09 0.75
C VAL A 63 4.10 15.57 1.00
N SER A 64 4.72 16.16 2.03
CA SER A 64 4.61 17.58 2.40
C SER A 64 4.98 18.53 1.27
N PHE A 65 5.78 18.06 0.30
CA PHE A 65 6.14 18.79 -0.90
C PHE A 65 4.98 18.93 -1.91
N LEU A 66 3.88 18.18 -1.76
CA LEU A 66 2.78 18.12 -2.71
C LEU A 66 1.57 18.90 -2.17
N ASP A 67 1.01 19.79 -2.99
CA ASP A 67 -0.24 20.47 -2.66
C ASP A 67 -1.38 19.43 -2.57
N ILE A 68 -2.33 19.64 -1.65
CA ILE A 68 -3.52 18.80 -1.53
C ILE A 68 -4.34 18.75 -2.84
N GLN A 69 -4.33 19.82 -3.65
CA GLN A 69 -4.98 19.84 -4.97
C GLN A 69 -4.29 18.90 -5.98
N GLN A 70 -3.04 18.54 -5.72
CA GLN A 70 -2.19 17.71 -6.55
C GLN A 70 -2.15 16.24 -6.10
N HIS A 71 -2.93 15.83 -5.09
CA HIS A 71 -2.89 14.46 -4.55
C HIS A 71 -3.10 13.35 -5.59
N HIS A 72 -3.81 13.65 -6.68
CA HIS A 72 -4.08 12.71 -7.77
C HIS A 72 -2.79 12.21 -8.47
N TYR A 73 -1.71 13.00 -8.45
CA TYR A 73 -0.42 12.58 -8.99
C TYR A 73 0.17 11.37 -8.27
N ILE A 74 -0.16 11.16 -6.99
CA ILE A 74 0.28 9.97 -6.25
C ILE A 74 -0.26 8.71 -6.93
N SER A 75 -1.55 8.69 -7.28
CA SER A 75 -2.19 7.54 -7.95
C SER A 75 -1.57 7.29 -9.33
N ILE A 76 -1.34 8.36 -10.11
CA ILE A 76 -0.70 8.28 -11.43
C ILE A 76 0.72 7.71 -11.31
N ALA A 77 1.53 8.26 -10.40
CA ALA A 77 2.90 7.83 -10.17
C ALA A 77 2.98 6.37 -9.73
N VAL A 78 2.13 5.96 -8.78
CA VAL A 78 2.07 4.57 -8.30
C VAL A 78 1.64 3.61 -9.41
N SER A 79 0.65 3.96 -10.21
CA SER A 79 0.18 3.12 -11.33
C SER A 79 1.29 2.90 -12.37
N LEU A 80 2.00 3.97 -12.74
CA LEU A 80 3.15 3.88 -13.65
C LEU A 80 4.31 3.08 -13.06
N ALA A 81 4.57 3.23 -11.75
CA ALA A 81 5.61 2.47 -11.06
C ALA A 81 5.31 0.96 -11.04
N ILE A 82 4.07 0.58 -10.72
CA ILE A 82 3.62 -0.82 -10.76
C ILE A 82 3.75 -1.37 -12.17
N PHE A 83 3.26 -0.64 -13.18
CA PHE A 83 3.35 -1.06 -14.58
C PHE A 83 4.80 -1.32 -15.01
N LYS A 84 5.70 -0.37 -14.74
CA LYS A 84 7.14 -0.50 -15.05
C LYS A 84 7.78 -1.67 -14.29
N ALA A 85 7.41 -1.89 -13.03
CA ALA A 85 7.91 -3.01 -12.24
C ALA A 85 7.48 -4.35 -12.83
N LEU A 86 6.19 -4.52 -13.16
CA LEU A 86 5.67 -5.74 -13.79
C LEU A 86 6.35 -6.01 -15.14
N GLN A 87 6.54 -4.97 -15.97
CA GLN A 87 7.29 -5.09 -17.22
C GLN A 87 8.74 -5.53 -17.01
N ARG A 88 9.42 -4.97 -16.00
CA ARG A 88 10.80 -5.35 -15.65
C ARG A 88 10.90 -6.82 -15.27
N PHE A 89 9.90 -7.35 -14.57
CA PHE A 89 9.80 -8.77 -14.22
C PHE A 89 9.22 -9.65 -15.34
N GLN A 90 8.98 -9.08 -16.53
CA GLN A 90 8.40 -9.78 -17.68
C GLN A 90 7.04 -10.44 -17.38
N ILE A 91 6.29 -9.89 -16.44
CA ILE A 91 4.93 -10.34 -16.13
C ILE A 91 4.03 -9.87 -17.27
N LYS A 92 3.37 -10.83 -17.92
CA LYS A 92 2.46 -10.57 -19.04
C LYS A 92 1.23 -9.79 -18.54
N LYS A 93 0.70 -8.93 -19.40
CA LYS A 93 -0.56 -8.22 -19.18
C LYS A 93 -1.74 -9.18 -19.22
#